data_AF-A0A8K0U406-F1
#
_entry.id   AF-A0A8K0U406-F1
#
_cell.length_a   1.000
_cell.length_b   1.000
_cell.length_c   1.000
_cell.angle_alpha   90.00
_cell.angle_beta   90.00
_cell.angle_gamma   90.00
#
_symmetry.space_group_name_H-M   'P 1'
#
loop_
_entity.id
_entity.type
_entity.pdbx_description
1 polymer ?
#
loop_
_entity_poly.entity_id
_entity_poly.type
_entity_poly.pdbx_seq_one_letter_code
_entity_poly.pdbx_strand_id
1 'polypeptide(L)'
;MLTHVSAYRVPNSLPPAPPQKRDTNYGYYIPMDGGGSMLTQVADTYPPGLGEPINVILSAYSDSQVLQTNVDTGGLITYFQSIGFSTECLGQHSGSNQGADLGDGNGYLNQTAVIRWDYGNANFGTCQETIEGGNHFRYWVQNGAQADSGAIFMAASYEMPIADGHNIVPNGYNFGRDWLVGNATAQPTIVPTTNLTNTTSYTGNTTFNNYTYSTTVNYISGLLQNTSQGINHFQSVAVNGENAIDGLVAVMTVKILSMPAATSG
;
A
#
# COMPACT_ATOMS: atom_id res chain seq x y z
N MET A 1 -1.72 -27.31 -53.29
CA MET A 1 -1.87 -26.32 -52.20
C MET A 1 -1.53 -27.02 -50.90
N LEU A 2 -0.31 -26.83 -50.39
CA LEU A 2 0.15 -27.36 -49.10
C LEU A 2 0.28 -26.16 -48.16
N THR A 3 -0.59 -26.11 -47.16
CA THR A 3 -0.59 -25.08 -46.12
C THR A 3 0.56 -25.32 -45.15
N HIS A 4 1.52 -24.40 -45.12
CA HIS A 4 2.55 -24.37 -44.07
C HIS A 4 1.92 -23.91 -42.76
N VAL A 5 1.87 -24.80 -41.78
CA VAL A 5 1.60 -24.47 -40.39
C VAL A 5 2.89 -23.92 -39.79
N SER A 6 2.94 -22.61 -39.55
CA SER A 6 4.04 -21.96 -38.85
C SER A 6 3.99 -22.37 -37.38
N ALA A 7 4.99 -23.14 -36.93
CA ALA A 7 5.11 -23.52 -35.54
C ALA A 7 5.43 -22.28 -34.69
N TYR A 8 4.52 -21.94 -33.77
CA TYR A 8 4.75 -20.92 -32.74
C TYR A 8 5.95 -21.36 -31.89
N ARG A 9 7.08 -20.65 -32.01
CA ARG A 9 8.22 -20.83 -31.11
C ARG A 9 7.89 -20.15 -29.78
N VAL A 10 7.81 -20.95 -28.72
CA VAL A 10 7.84 -20.45 -27.34
C VAL A 10 9.19 -19.73 -27.14
N PRO A 11 9.21 -18.48 -26.64
CA PRO A 11 10.46 -17.78 -26.38
C PRO A 11 11.29 -18.57 -25.36
N ASN A 12 12.54 -18.88 -25.72
CA ASN A 12 13.53 -19.56 -24.86
C ASN A 12 14.12 -18.65 -23.76
N SER A 13 13.49 -17.52 -23.44
CA SER A 13 13.93 -16.68 -22.32
C SER A 13 13.39 -17.27 -21.03
N LEU A 14 14.30 -17.68 -20.15
CA LEU A 14 13.98 -17.92 -18.74
C LEU A 14 13.19 -16.72 -18.19
N PRO A 15 12.20 -16.93 -17.30
CA PRO A 15 11.56 -15.83 -16.61
C PRO A 15 12.64 -14.95 -15.95
N PRO A 16 12.43 -13.62 -15.89
CA PRO A 16 13.36 -12.73 -15.20
C PRO A 16 13.67 -13.28 -13.82
N ALA A 17 14.94 -13.25 -13.42
CA ALA A 17 15.31 -13.62 -12.06
C ALA A 17 14.47 -12.79 -11.08
N PRO A 18 13.98 -13.38 -9.97
CA PRO A 18 13.32 -12.61 -8.93
C PRO A 18 14.19 -11.39 -8.58
N PRO A 19 13.60 -10.20 -8.38
CA PRO A 19 14.36 -9.03 -7.97
C PRO A 19 15.24 -9.42 -6.78
N GLN A 20 16.56 -9.41 -6.98
CA GLN A 20 17.47 -9.67 -5.87
C GLN A 20 17.29 -8.54 -4.86
N LYS A 21 17.39 -8.86 -3.56
CA LYS A 21 17.40 -7.86 -2.48
C LYS A 21 18.43 -6.78 -2.84
N ARG A 22 17.97 -5.61 -3.26
CA ARG A 22 18.86 -4.51 -3.66
C ARG A 22 19.33 -3.82 -2.39
N ASP A 23 20.63 -3.56 -2.33
CA ASP A 23 21.25 -2.91 -1.17
C ASP A 23 20.79 -1.45 -1.11
N THR A 24 19.72 -1.25 -0.36
CA THR A 24 19.12 0.04 -0.06
C THR A 24 19.18 0.15 1.45
N ASN A 25 19.75 1.22 2.01
CA ASN A 25 19.97 1.33 3.47
C ASN A 25 18.71 1.01 4.30
N TYR A 26 17.51 1.24 3.74
CA TYR A 26 16.22 1.12 4.43
C TYR A 26 15.25 0.11 3.77
N GLY A 27 15.65 -0.55 2.68
CA GLY A 27 14.73 -1.36 1.88
C GLY A 27 13.83 -0.53 0.95
N TYR A 28 14.16 0.74 0.71
CA TYR A 28 13.57 1.65 -0.28
C TYR A 28 14.56 2.80 -0.53
N TYR A 29 14.39 3.55 -1.62
CA TYR A 29 15.08 4.83 -1.83
C TYR A 29 14.17 5.98 -1.39
N ILE A 30 14.75 7.02 -0.80
CA ILE A 30 14.00 8.20 -0.34
C ILE A 30 13.54 8.99 -1.57
N PRO A 31 12.23 9.20 -1.80
CA PRO A 31 11.79 9.85 -3.04
C PRO A 31 12.33 11.28 -3.22
N MET A 32 12.54 12.03 -2.13
CA MET A 32 13.00 13.42 -2.16
C MET A 32 14.41 13.55 -2.75
N ASP A 33 15.26 12.53 -2.58
CA ASP A 33 16.64 12.53 -3.09
C ASP A 33 16.66 12.49 -4.63
N GLY A 34 15.61 11.94 -5.24
CA GLY A 34 15.40 11.89 -6.69
C GLY A 34 14.40 12.93 -7.22
N GLY A 35 13.98 13.90 -6.40
CA GLY A 35 13.02 14.95 -6.79
C GLY A 35 11.55 14.55 -6.69
N GLY A 36 11.25 13.37 -6.16
CA GLY A 36 9.90 12.89 -5.87
C GLY A 36 9.32 13.40 -4.54
N SER A 37 8.19 12.84 -4.12
CA SER A 37 7.42 13.29 -2.96
C SER A 37 6.80 12.12 -2.16
N MET A 38 6.62 12.31 -0.84
CA MET A 38 5.80 11.45 0.02
C MET A 38 4.34 11.90 0.07
N LEU A 39 3.95 12.86 -0.77
CA LEU A 39 2.58 13.28 -0.99
C LEU A 39 2.16 12.91 -2.42
N THR A 40 0.96 12.38 -2.55
CA THR A 40 0.34 12.12 -3.84
C THR A 40 -0.01 13.43 -4.57
N GLN A 41 -0.18 13.35 -5.88
CA GLN A 41 -0.81 14.37 -6.69
C GLN A 41 -2.30 14.06 -6.79
N VAL A 42 -3.11 14.97 -6.26
CA VAL A 42 -4.57 14.89 -6.31
C VAL A 42 -5.10 16.03 -7.17
N ALA A 43 -5.98 15.71 -8.13
CA ALA A 43 -6.65 16.71 -8.93
C ALA A 43 -7.76 17.40 -8.12
N ASP A 44 -8.04 18.67 -8.46
CA ASP A 44 -9.21 19.41 -7.97
C ASP A 44 -9.31 19.56 -6.43
N THR A 45 -8.17 19.59 -5.73
CA THR A 45 -8.15 19.89 -4.29
C THR A 45 -8.52 21.35 -4.01
N TYR A 46 -9.03 21.61 -2.81
CA TYR A 46 -9.27 22.97 -2.34
C TYR A 46 -8.62 23.24 -0.98
N PRO A 47 -7.62 24.16 -0.90
CA PRO A 47 -6.96 24.85 -2.01
C PRO A 47 -6.28 23.91 -3.03
N PRO A 48 -5.94 24.40 -4.24
CA PRO A 48 -5.23 23.59 -5.24
C PRO A 48 -3.83 23.19 -4.78
N GLY A 49 -3.39 21.99 -5.21
CA GLY A 49 -2.03 21.50 -4.99
C GLY A 49 -1.82 20.79 -3.66
N LEU A 50 -2.88 20.27 -3.04
CA LEU A 50 -2.77 19.41 -1.86
C LEU A 50 -2.56 17.95 -2.28
N GLY A 51 -1.94 17.17 -1.39
CA GLY A 51 -1.68 15.76 -1.60
C GLY A 51 -2.09 14.91 -0.41
N GLU A 52 -2.23 13.62 -0.64
CA GLU A 52 -2.47 12.64 0.43
C GLU A 52 -1.14 11.99 0.84
N PRO A 53 -0.96 11.66 2.13
CA PRO A 53 0.30 11.15 2.64
C PRO A 53 0.52 9.70 2.19
N ILE A 54 1.65 9.45 1.55
CA ILE A 54 2.19 8.10 1.35
C ILE A 54 2.82 7.68 2.69
N ASN A 55 2.00 7.11 3.57
CA ASN A 55 2.31 6.91 4.99
C ASN A 55 2.63 5.46 5.37
N VAL A 56 2.66 4.54 4.40
CA VAL A 56 3.12 3.15 4.59
C VAL A 56 4.09 2.75 3.48
N ILE A 57 5.13 2.00 3.81
CA ILE A 57 6.07 1.40 2.84
C ILE A 57 6.20 -0.09 3.13
N LEU A 58 5.91 -0.94 2.13
CA LEU A 58 6.34 -2.34 2.14
C LEU A 58 7.75 -2.42 1.58
N SER A 59 8.70 -2.66 2.47
CA SER A 59 10.13 -2.67 2.22
C SER A 59 10.54 -3.76 1.23
N ALA A 60 11.52 -3.46 0.38
CA ALA A 60 12.24 -4.39 -0.49
C ALA A 60 12.99 -5.50 0.30
N TYR A 61 13.07 -5.38 1.62
CA TYR A 61 13.55 -6.44 2.50
C TYR A 61 12.52 -7.55 2.77
N SER A 62 11.28 -7.34 2.35
CA SER A 62 10.25 -8.39 2.29
C SER A 62 10.67 -9.49 1.32
N ASP A 63 10.07 -10.68 1.42
CA ASP A 63 10.34 -11.72 0.45
C ASP A 63 9.89 -11.28 -0.95
N SER A 64 10.73 -11.54 -1.96
CA SER A 64 10.53 -11.05 -3.32
C SER A 64 9.20 -11.50 -3.94
N GLN A 65 8.64 -12.62 -3.46
CA GLN A 65 7.33 -13.10 -3.85
C GLN A 65 6.21 -12.17 -3.37
N VAL A 66 6.28 -11.65 -2.14
CA VAL A 66 5.30 -10.72 -1.57
C VAL A 66 5.27 -9.39 -2.33
N LEU A 67 6.40 -9.00 -2.94
CA LEU A 67 6.48 -7.77 -3.74
C LEU A 67 5.92 -7.92 -5.17
N GLN A 68 5.53 -9.12 -5.59
CA GLN A 68 4.94 -9.33 -6.91
C GLN A 68 3.44 -8.99 -6.88
N THR A 69 2.98 -8.17 -7.82
CA THR A 69 1.56 -7.77 -7.96
C THR A 69 0.65 -8.88 -8.52
N ASN A 70 1.10 -10.14 -8.51
CA ASN A 70 0.33 -11.25 -9.04
C ASN A 70 -0.81 -11.66 -8.07
N VAL A 71 -1.86 -12.26 -8.64
CA VAL A 71 -3.06 -12.69 -7.91
C VAL A 71 -3.11 -14.21 -7.68
N ASP A 72 -2.29 -14.98 -8.39
CA ASP A 72 -2.35 -16.45 -8.42
C ASP A 72 -1.37 -17.15 -7.46
N THR A 73 -0.48 -16.39 -6.82
CA THR A 73 0.51 -16.92 -5.86
C THR A 73 0.45 -16.11 -4.58
N GLY A 74 1.11 -16.55 -3.50
CA GLY A 74 1.19 -15.81 -2.22
C GLY A 74 1.94 -14.47 -2.28
N GLY A 75 1.74 -13.71 -3.35
CA GLY A 75 2.30 -12.39 -3.60
C GLY A 75 1.47 -11.28 -2.97
N LEU A 76 1.62 -10.07 -3.52
CA LEU A 76 1.16 -8.84 -2.88
C LEU A 76 -0.34 -8.83 -2.58
N ILE A 77 -1.16 -9.26 -3.54
CA ILE A 77 -2.62 -9.26 -3.38
C ILE A 77 -3.06 -10.31 -2.36
N THR A 78 -2.48 -11.51 -2.38
CA THR A 78 -2.78 -12.53 -1.36
C THR A 78 -2.32 -12.09 0.04
N TYR A 79 -1.22 -11.35 0.13
CA TYR A 79 -0.81 -10.73 1.39
C TYR A 79 -1.83 -9.67 1.86
N PHE A 80 -2.30 -8.79 0.99
CA PHE A 80 -3.35 -7.82 1.33
C PHE A 80 -4.63 -8.50 1.83
N GLN A 81 -5.03 -9.61 1.19
CA GLN A 81 -6.17 -10.42 1.63
C GLN A 81 -5.94 -11.05 3.01
N SER A 82 -4.70 -11.43 3.34
CA SER A 82 -4.37 -11.93 4.68
C SER A 82 -4.53 -10.89 5.79
N ILE A 83 -4.50 -9.60 5.44
CA ILE A 83 -4.69 -8.49 6.38
C ILE A 83 -6.09 -7.86 6.25
N GLY A 84 -6.99 -8.54 5.53
CA GLY A 84 -8.41 -8.21 5.35
C GLY A 84 -8.71 -7.15 4.28
N PHE A 85 -7.81 -6.95 3.33
CA PHE A 85 -8.05 -6.03 2.22
C PHE A 85 -8.11 -6.77 0.90
N SER A 86 -8.89 -6.24 -0.04
CA SER A 86 -8.98 -6.79 -1.38
C SER A 86 -9.02 -5.68 -2.44
N THR A 87 -8.88 -6.09 -3.70
CA THR A 87 -9.01 -5.19 -4.84
C THR A 87 -10.43 -4.65 -4.96
N GLU A 88 -10.59 -3.51 -5.65
CA GLU A 88 -11.91 -2.90 -5.87
C GLU A 88 -12.93 -3.87 -6.48
N CYS A 89 -14.14 -3.82 -5.94
CA CYS A 89 -15.23 -4.69 -6.33
C CYS A 89 -15.71 -4.36 -7.75
N LEU A 90 -15.65 -5.35 -8.66
CA LEU A 90 -16.21 -5.26 -10.03
C LEU A 90 -15.79 -4.02 -10.83
N GLY A 91 -14.60 -3.46 -10.54
CA GLY A 91 -14.08 -2.26 -11.20
C GLY A 91 -14.81 -0.96 -10.81
N GLN A 92 -15.57 -0.95 -9.70
CA GLN A 92 -16.12 0.30 -9.17
C GLN A 92 -14.99 1.14 -8.58
N HIS A 93 -14.69 2.24 -9.26
CA HIS A 93 -13.75 3.25 -8.80
C HIS A 93 -14.52 4.51 -8.40
N SER A 94 -14.69 4.72 -7.09
CA SER A 94 -15.16 6.00 -6.55
C SER A 94 -13.94 6.83 -6.14
N GLY A 95 -13.77 7.99 -6.76
CA GLY A 95 -12.64 8.90 -6.55
C GLY A 95 -11.86 9.21 -7.84
N SER A 96 -11.01 10.24 -7.80
CA SER A 96 -10.07 10.55 -8.89
C SER A 96 -8.82 9.67 -8.77
N ASN A 97 -8.23 9.33 -9.91
CA ASN A 97 -6.91 8.71 -9.93
C ASN A 97 -5.89 9.69 -9.33
N GLN A 98 -5.08 9.18 -8.41
CA GLN A 98 -3.97 9.93 -7.83
C GLN A 98 -2.65 9.54 -8.47
N GLY A 99 -1.76 10.52 -8.61
CA GLY A 99 -0.39 10.32 -9.08
C GLY A 99 0.61 10.27 -7.93
N ALA A 100 1.77 9.64 -8.12
CA ALA A 100 2.92 9.78 -7.23
C ALA A 100 4.22 9.79 -8.04
N ASP A 101 5.16 10.63 -7.65
CA ASP A 101 6.54 10.61 -8.11
C ASP A 101 7.42 10.06 -6.99
N LEU A 102 7.93 8.85 -7.17
CA LEU A 102 8.73 8.15 -6.16
C LEU A 102 10.23 8.46 -6.25
N GLY A 103 10.62 9.47 -7.04
CA GLY A 103 12.01 9.89 -7.20
C GLY A 103 12.89 8.81 -7.84
N ASP A 104 12.29 7.87 -8.56
CA ASP A 104 12.96 6.73 -9.18
C ASP A 104 13.25 6.95 -10.68
N GLY A 105 12.95 8.14 -11.18
CA GLY A 105 13.16 8.52 -12.58
C GLY A 105 11.98 8.22 -13.50
N ASN A 106 10.85 7.70 -12.98
CA ASN A 106 9.62 7.56 -13.75
C ASN A 106 8.78 8.86 -13.81
N GLY A 107 9.03 9.82 -12.92
CA GLY A 107 8.16 10.97 -12.72
C GLY A 107 6.83 10.57 -12.07
N TYR A 108 5.79 11.38 -12.26
CA TYR A 108 4.45 11.06 -11.77
C TYR A 108 3.84 9.88 -12.52
N LEU A 109 3.52 8.82 -11.77
CA LEU A 109 2.75 7.67 -12.24
C LEU A 109 1.39 7.62 -11.54
N ASN A 110 0.35 7.19 -12.26
CA ASN A 110 -0.93 6.86 -11.65
C ASN A 110 -0.77 5.69 -10.66
N GLN A 111 -1.63 5.68 -9.64
CA GLN A 111 -1.76 4.54 -8.72
C GLN A 111 -1.87 3.20 -9.47
N THR A 112 -1.28 2.15 -8.91
CA THR A 112 -1.36 0.80 -9.49
C THR A 112 -2.75 0.20 -9.30
N ALA A 113 -3.29 0.32 -8.09
CA ALA A 113 -4.66 -0.02 -7.76
C ALA A 113 -5.07 0.69 -6.45
N VAL A 114 -6.38 0.67 -6.17
CA VAL A 114 -6.92 0.94 -4.83
C VAL A 114 -7.24 -0.40 -4.17
N ILE A 115 -6.87 -0.52 -2.91
CA ILE A 115 -7.06 -1.70 -2.08
C ILE A 115 -7.93 -1.28 -0.90
N ARG A 116 -9.07 -1.94 -0.72
CA ARG A 116 -10.13 -1.54 0.23
C ARG A 116 -10.33 -2.63 1.28
N TRP A 117 -10.77 -2.22 2.46
CA TRP A 117 -11.20 -3.15 3.49
C TRP A 117 -12.29 -4.09 2.95
N ASP A 118 -12.14 -5.39 3.16
CA ASP A 118 -12.99 -6.40 2.53
C ASP A 118 -14.13 -6.90 3.42
N TYR A 119 -14.30 -6.36 4.63
CA TYR A 119 -15.35 -6.78 5.59
C TYR A 119 -15.41 -8.30 5.83
N GLY A 120 -14.28 -9.00 5.73
CA GLY A 120 -14.19 -10.45 5.88
C GLY A 120 -14.63 -11.24 4.64
N ASN A 121 -14.80 -10.57 3.49
CA ASN A 121 -15.16 -11.18 2.22
C ASN A 121 -14.34 -10.59 1.07
N ALA A 122 -13.19 -11.20 0.78
CA ALA A 122 -12.27 -10.78 -0.28
C ALA A 122 -12.90 -10.66 -1.69
N ASN A 123 -14.04 -11.31 -1.96
CA ASN A 123 -14.70 -11.25 -3.28
C ASN A 123 -15.73 -10.11 -3.39
N PHE A 124 -16.42 -9.77 -2.29
CA PHE A 124 -17.58 -8.87 -2.34
C PHE A 124 -17.58 -7.78 -1.28
N GLY A 125 -16.84 -7.91 -0.19
CA GLY A 125 -16.97 -6.94 0.90
C GLY A 125 -16.27 -5.61 0.61
N THR A 126 -15.44 -5.50 -0.43
CA THR A 126 -15.02 -4.18 -0.94
C THR A 126 -16.17 -3.40 -1.61
N CYS A 127 -17.23 -4.07 -2.08
CA CYS A 127 -18.48 -3.40 -2.46
C CYS A 127 -19.22 -2.84 -1.22
N GLN A 128 -19.12 -3.52 -0.07
CA GLN A 128 -19.70 -3.05 1.19
C GLN A 128 -18.94 -1.84 1.73
N GLU A 129 -17.61 -1.82 1.59
CA GLU A 129 -16.78 -0.65 1.92
C GLU A 129 -17.19 0.60 1.17
N THR A 130 -17.50 0.48 -0.12
CA THR A 130 -17.98 1.63 -0.90
C THR A 130 -19.26 2.23 -0.30
N ILE A 131 -20.09 1.43 0.37
CA ILE A 131 -21.36 1.90 0.95
C ILE A 131 -21.16 2.40 2.38
N GLU A 132 -20.31 1.75 3.17
CA GLU A 132 -20.17 1.96 4.62
C GLU A 132 -18.96 2.83 5.01
N GLY A 133 -18.01 3.03 4.11
CA GLY A 133 -16.73 3.70 4.38
C GLY A 133 -15.79 2.82 5.19
N GLY A 134 -14.52 2.79 4.82
CA GLY A 134 -13.55 1.95 5.50
C GLY A 134 -12.12 2.40 5.32
N ASN A 135 -11.22 1.57 5.85
CA ASN A 135 -9.81 1.74 5.57
C ASN A 135 -9.53 1.32 4.12
N HIS A 136 -8.80 2.15 3.39
CA HIS A 136 -8.30 1.82 2.08
C HIS A 136 -6.89 2.36 1.89
N PHE A 137 -6.22 1.92 0.85
CA PHE A 137 -4.97 2.52 0.40
C PHE A 137 -4.80 2.44 -1.12
N ARG A 138 -4.11 3.44 -1.65
CA ARG A 138 -3.57 3.44 -3.02
C ARG A 138 -2.10 3.05 -2.96
N TYR A 139 -1.58 2.39 -3.99
CA TYR A 139 -0.17 2.01 -3.99
C TYR A 139 0.57 2.21 -5.31
N TRP A 140 1.88 2.37 -5.19
CA TRP A 140 2.84 2.55 -6.28
C TRP A 140 4.07 1.66 -6.03
N VAL A 141 4.74 1.26 -7.10
CA VAL A 141 5.96 0.44 -7.04
C VAL A 141 7.15 1.33 -7.38
N GLN A 142 8.18 1.34 -6.52
CA GLN A 142 9.42 2.07 -6.81
C GLN A 142 10.33 1.21 -7.71
N ASN A 143 10.18 1.38 -9.03
CA ASN A 143 10.80 0.54 -10.05
C ASN A 143 11.46 1.31 -11.20
N GLY A 144 11.64 2.62 -11.05
CA GLY A 144 12.25 3.47 -12.07
C GLY A 144 13.76 3.29 -12.19
N ALA A 145 14.31 3.57 -13.38
CA ALA A 145 15.69 3.29 -13.73
C ALA A 145 16.76 3.98 -12.84
N GLN A 146 16.39 5.01 -12.08
CA GLN A 146 17.30 5.77 -11.22
C GLN A 146 17.31 5.26 -9.78
N ALA A 147 16.21 4.64 -9.31
CA ALA A 147 16.07 4.18 -7.93
C ALA A 147 15.10 3.00 -7.79
N ASP A 148 15.28 1.95 -8.60
CA ASP A 148 14.44 0.75 -8.56
C ASP A 148 14.81 -0.10 -7.33
N SER A 149 14.00 -0.06 -6.27
CA SER A 149 14.11 -0.93 -5.09
C SER A 149 13.13 -2.10 -5.13
N GLY A 150 12.01 -1.96 -5.84
CA GLY A 150 10.86 -2.86 -5.80
C GLY A 150 9.97 -2.68 -4.56
N ALA A 151 10.22 -1.69 -3.70
CA ALA A 151 9.36 -1.39 -2.56
C ALA A 151 7.98 -0.89 -3.00
N ILE A 152 6.96 -1.17 -2.18
CA ILE A 152 5.59 -0.70 -2.41
C ILE A 152 5.31 0.48 -1.50
N PHE A 153 4.99 1.62 -2.11
CA PHE A 153 4.63 2.86 -1.42
C PHE A 153 3.10 2.97 -1.38
N MET A 154 2.53 3.21 -0.20
CA MET A 154 1.09 3.19 0.01
C MET A 154 0.61 4.48 0.69
N ALA A 155 -0.46 5.06 0.16
CA ALA A 155 -1.21 6.15 0.79
C ALA A 155 -2.44 5.55 1.46
N ALA A 156 -2.35 5.31 2.77
CA ALA A 156 -3.41 4.70 3.56
C ALA A 156 -4.25 5.76 4.28
N SER A 157 -5.58 5.60 4.22
CA SER A 157 -6.52 6.50 4.88
C SER A 157 -7.81 5.76 5.24
N TYR A 158 -8.63 6.36 6.09
CA TYR A 158 -9.94 5.83 6.47
C TYR A 158 -11.03 6.78 5.98
N GLU A 159 -11.94 6.30 5.14
CA GLU A 159 -13.03 7.06 4.52
C GLU A 159 -14.34 6.92 5.30
N MET A 160 -15.15 7.97 5.24
CA MET A 160 -16.57 7.97 5.60
C MET A 160 -17.39 7.20 4.54
N PRO A 161 -18.63 6.78 4.87
CA PRO A 161 -19.56 6.20 3.90
C PRO A 161 -19.78 7.08 2.66
N ILE A 162 -20.25 6.49 1.55
CA ILE A 162 -20.65 7.23 0.35
C ILE A 162 -21.75 8.26 0.59
N ALA A 163 -22.61 8.03 1.59
CA ALA A 163 -23.65 8.97 2.00
C ALA A 163 -23.05 10.32 2.46
N ASP A 164 -21.81 10.30 2.96
CA ASP A 164 -21.04 11.46 3.38
C ASP A 164 -19.96 11.84 2.34
N GLY A 165 -20.05 11.29 1.13
CA GLY A 165 -19.20 11.64 -0.02
C GLY A 165 -17.79 11.06 0.02
N HIS A 166 -17.54 9.97 0.76
CA HIS A 166 -16.18 9.41 0.93
C HIS A 166 -15.16 10.40 1.50
N ASN A 167 -15.58 11.34 2.34
CA ASN A 167 -14.65 12.24 3.01
C ASN A 167 -13.73 11.45 3.97
N ILE A 168 -12.55 11.98 4.29
CA ILE A 168 -11.66 11.33 5.26
C ILE A 168 -12.19 11.57 6.67
N VAL A 169 -12.24 10.51 7.49
CA VAL A 169 -12.68 10.61 8.89
C VAL A 169 -11.73 11.50 9.71
N PRO A 170 -12.16 12.04 10.86
CA PRO A 170 -11.25 12.73 11.77
C PRO A 170 -10.06 11.84 12.16
N ASN A 171 -8.83 12.37 12.10
CA ASN A 171 -7.57 11.63 12.23
C ASN A 171 -7.36 10.50 11.18
N GLY A 172 -8.09 10.52 10.06
CA GLY A 172 -8.22 9.38 9.15
C GLY A 172 -6.94 8.92 8.45
N TYR A 173 -5.95 9.80 8.26
CA TYR A 173 -4.65 9.40 7.71
C TYR A 173 -3.82 8.59 8.71
N ASN A 174 -3.68 9.08 9.94
CA ASN A 174 -2.92 8.35 10.98
C ASN A 174 -3.70 7.10 11.40
N PHE A 175 -5.01 7.24 11.65
CA PHE A 175 -5.88 6.12 12.02
C PHE A 175 -5.90 5.04 10.93
N GLY A 176 -6.03 5.40 9.66
CA GLY A 176 -6.02 4.43 8.57
C GLY A 176 -4.70 3.67 8.44
N ARG A 177 -3.56 4.37 8.56
CA ARG A 177 -2.23 3.73 8.61
C ARG A 177 -2.11 2.75 9.78
N ASP A 178 -2.52 3.16 10.97
CA ASP A 178 -2.32 2.39 12.19
C ASP A 178 -3.28 1.20 12.29
N TRP A 179 -4.47 1.34 11.70
CA TRP A 179 -5.43 0.26 11.56
C TRP A 179 -4.93 -0.83 10.63
N LEU A 180 -4.36 -0.46 9.47
CA LEU A 180 -3.64 -1.39 8.59
C LEU A 180 -2.53 -2.12 9.34
N VAL A 181 -1.72 -1.39 10.13
CA VAL A 181 -0.63 -1.99 10.94
C VAL A 181 -1.18 -2.96 11.98
N GLY A 182 -2.27 -2.61 12.65
CA GLY A 182 -2.96 -3.48 13.61
C GLY A 182 -3.38 -4.81 12.99
N ASN A 183 -4.00 -4.77 11.81
CA ASN A 183 -4.40 -5.97 11.08
C ASN A 183 -3.20 -6.77 10.59
N ALA A 184 -2.21 -6.11 9.99
CA ALA A 184 -1.04 -6.76 9.43
C ALA A 184 -0.16 -7.45 10.47
N THR A 185 -0.27 -7.04 11.74
CA THR A 185 0.44 -7.62 12.87
C THR A 185 -0.49 -8.32 13.87
N ALA A 186 -1.75 -8.59 13.47
CA ALA A 186 -2.75 -9.30 14.26
C ALA A 186 -2.86 -8.80 15.72
N GLN A 187 -2.85 -7.48 15.93
CA GLN A 187 -2.95 -6.92 17.28
C GLN A 187 -4.32 -7.24 17.90
N PRO A 188 -4.36 -7.60 19.20
CA PRO A 188 -5.61 -7.94 19.88
C PRO A 188 -6.49 -6.72 20.15
N THR A 189 -5.93 -5.52 20.03
CA THR A 189 -6.61 -4.23 20.24
C THR A 189 -6.19 -3.26 19.15
N ILE A 190 -7.03 -2.24 18.92
CA ILE A 190 -6.70 -1.12 18.03
C ILE A 190 -5.37 -0.48 18.47
N VAL A 191 -4.50 -0.21 17.50
CA VAL A 191 -3.23 0.48 17.73
C VAL A 191 -3.52 1.86 18.32
N PRO A 192 -2.92 2.22 19.47
CA PRO A 192 -3.16 3.51 20.11
C PRO A 192 -2.43 4.63 19.37
N THR A 193 -3.03 5.15 18.28
CA THR A 193 -2.44 6.14 17.36
C THR A 193 -1.70 7.29 18.06
N THR A 194 -2.30 7.89 19.10
CA THR A 194 -1.71 9.03 19.83
C THR A 194 -0.45 8.69 20.63
N ASN A 195 -0.17 7.41 20.87
CA ASN A 195 0.97 6.96 21.66
C ASN A 195 2.14 6.49 20.78
N LEU A 196 2.00 6.55 19.45
CA LEU A 196 3.03 6.12 18.53
C LEU A 196 4.20 7.11 18.51
N THR A 197 5.39 6.56 18.33
CA THR A 197 6.64 7.32 18.17
C THR A 197 7.43 6.72 17.01
N ASN A 198 8.48 7.42 16.56
CA ASN A 198 9.43 6.91 15.58
C ASN A 198 10.34 5.78 16.07
N THR A 199 10.04 5.19 17.24
CA THR A 199 10.68 3.98 17.77
C THR A 199 9.68 2.87 18.02
N THR A 200 8.39 3.11 17.78
CA THR A 200 7.36 2.09 17.96
C THR A 200 7.50 1.02 16.88
N SER A 201 7.36 -0.24 17.29
CA SER A 201 7.37 -1.40 16.39
C SER A 201 6.29 -2.40 16.75
N TYR A 202 5.74 -3.08 15.74
CA TYR A 202 4.81 -4.20 15.91
C TYR A 202 5.27 -5.42 15.12
N THR A 203 4.91 -6.61 15.57
CA THR A 203 5.14 -7.83 14.80
C THR A 203 3.97 -8.79 15.00
N GLY A 204 3.65 -9.55 13.97
CA GLY A 204 2.63 -10.59 14.05
C GLY A 204 2.51 -11.38 12.76
N ASN A 205 1.60 -12.34 12.78
CA ASN A 205 1.41 -13.26 11.66
C ASN A 205 -0.04 -13.24 11.19
N THR A 206 -0.23 -13.37 9.88
CA THR A 206 -1.54 -13.49 9.23
C THR A 206 -1.56 -14.71 8.32
N THR A 207 -2.75 -15.14 7.90
CA THR A 207 -2.89 -16.29 7.01
C THR A 207 -4.03 -16.10 6.04
N PHE A 208 -3.81 -16.46 4.77
CA PHE A 208 -4.84 -16.50 3.73
C PHE A 208 -4.48 -17.54 2.69
N ASN A 209 -5.47 -18.29 2.18
CA ASN A 209 -5.27 -19.35 1.19
C ASN A 209 -4.11 -20.30 1.52
N ASN A 210 -3.96 -20.69 2.80
CA ASN A 210 -2.87 -21.53 3.32
C ASN A 210 -1.44 -20.97 3.17
N TYR A 211 -1.30 -19.68 2.86
CA TYR A 211 -0.04 -18.95 3.07
C TYR A 211 -0.05 -18.32 4.45
N THR A 212 1.04 -18.49 5.21
CA THR A 212 1.25 -17.75 6.46
C THR A 212 2.34 -16.71 6.25
N TYR A 213 2.04 -15.47 6.61
CA TYR A 213 2.97 -14.34 6.54
C TYR A 213 3.37 -13.90 7.95
N SER A 214 4.59 -13.43 8.10
CA SER A 214 5.05 -12.66 9.27
C SER A 214 5.33 -11.23 8.84
N THR A 215 4.72 -10.27 9.52
CA THR A 215 4.92 -8.85 9.29
C THR A 215 5.62 -8.25 10.49
N THR A 216 6.72 -7.53 10.25
CA THR A 216 7.31 -6.60 11.22
C THR A 216 7.14 -5.18 10.71
N VAL A 217 6.66 -4.28 11.57
CA VAL A 217 6.45 -2.86 11.27
C VAL A 217 7.31 -2.02 12.18
N ASN A 218 8.02 -1.04 11.62
CA ASN A 218 8.72 0.00 12.36
C ASN A 218 8.17 1.37 11.94
N TYR A 219 7.77 2.18 12.90
CA TYR A 219 7.44 3.58 12.63
C TYR A 219 8.71 4.40 12.56
N ILE A 220 8.80 5.26 11.56
CA ILE A 220 9.91 6.20 11.38
C ILE A 220 9.38 7.62 11.18
N SER A 221 10.23 8.61 11.42
CA SER A 221 9.99 10.01 11.08
C SER A 221 11.00 10.49 10.03
N GLY A 222 10.78 11.69 9.49
CA GLY A 222 11.71 12.34 8.56
C GLY A 222 11.34 12.20 7.08
N LEU A 223 10.46 11.27 6.73
CA LEU A 223 9.88 11.15 5.38
C LEU A 223 8.66 12.06 5.18
N LEU A 224 7.86 12.24 6.23
CA LEU A 224 6.74 13.17 6.31
C LEU A 224 6.96 14.14 7.48
N GLN A 225 6.41 15.35 7.36
CA GLN A 225 6.40 16.33 8.45
C GLN A 225 5.12 16.17 9.26
N ASN A 226 5.19 16.43 10.57
CA ASN A 226 3.99 16.58 11.41
C ASN A 226 3.34 17.94 11.07
N THR A 227 2.34 17.96 10.19
CA THR A 227 1.79 19.19 9.62
C THR A 227 0.40 19.02 9.04
N SER A 228 -0.31 20.14 8.89
CA SER A 228 -1.52 20.25 8.05
C SER A 228 -1.24 20.91 6.70
N GLN A 229 -0.03 21.46 6.52
CA GLN A 229 0.34 22.19 5.30
C GLN A 229 0.55 21.20 4.13
N GLY A 230 -0.10 21.47 3.00
CA GLY A 230 -0.02 20.63 1.81
C GLY A 230 -0.83 19.33 1.88
N ILE A 231 -1.53 19.07 2.99
CA ILE A 231 -2.32 17.85 3.20
C ILE A 231 -3.74 18.07 2.69
N ASN A 232 -4.24 17.16 1.86
CA ASN A 232 -5.62 17.18 1.41
C ASN A 232 -6.57 16.94 2.61
N HIS A 233 -7.80 17.46 2.57
CA HIS A 233 -8.77 17.34 3.67
C HIS A 233 -8.31 17.88 5.05
N PHE A 234 -7.23 18.66 5.12
CA PHE A 234 -6.59 19.02 6.39
C PHE A 234 -7.55 19.67 7.42
N GLN A 235 -8.58 20.40 6.99
CA GLN A 235 -9.55 21.03 7.89
C GLN A 235 -10.47 20.01 8.59
N SER A 236 -10.79 18.88 7.96
CA SER A 236 -11.70 17.88 8.52
C SER A 236 -10.97 16.76 9.26
N VAL A 237 -9.73 16.45 8.88
CA VAL A 237 -8.96 15.37 9.50
C VAL A 237 -8.18 15.82 10.75
N ALA A 238 -7.80 17.10 10.84
CA ALA A 238 -7.16 17.65 12.03
C ALA A 238 -8.16 17.67 13.21
N VAL A 239 -7.76 17.11 14.35
CA VAL A 239 -8.61 16.97 15.54
C VAL A 239 -7.92 17.49 16.78
N ASN A 240 -8.67 18.06 17.71
CA ASN A 240 -8.18 18.42 19.05
C ASN A 240 -6.93 19.32 19.08
N GLY A 241 -6.71 20.12 18.03
CA GLY A 241 -5.52 20.96 17.90
C GLY A 241 -4.28 20.25 17.35
N GLU A 242 -4.40 18.96 17.00
CA GLU A 242 -3.37 18.20 16.29
C GLU A 242 -3.40 18.50 14.79
N ASN A 243 -2.26 18.28 14.13
CA ASN A 243 -2.13 18.41 12.69
C ASN A 243 -2.85 17.27 11.95
N ALA A 244 -3.06 17.46 10.65
CA ALA A 244 -3.70 16.46 9.78
C ALA A 244 -2.94 15.13 9.72
N ILE A 245 -1.61 15.17 9.84
CA ILE A 245 -0.73 14.01 9.95
C ILE A 245 0.30 14.20 11.06
N ASP A 246 0.74 13.10 11.67
CA ASP A 246 1.73 13.08 12.76
C ASP A 246 3.19 13.04 12.27
N GLY A 247 3.40 12.90 10.96
CA GLY A 247 4.71 12.79 10.31
C GLY A 247 5.36 11.41 10.39
N LEU A 248 4.65 10.41 10.93
CA LEU A 248 5.14 9.03 10.99
C LEU A 248 4.82 8.27 9.70
N VAL A 249 5.76 7.42 9.29
CA VAL A 249 5.59 6.44 8.21
C VAL A 249 5.78 5.04 8.79
N ALA A 250 4.87 4.13 8.49
CA ALA A 250 4.98 2.72 8.87
C ALA A 250 5.77 1.95 7.80
N VAL A 251 6.97 1.46 8.16
CA VAL A 251 7.78 0.62 7.27
C VAL A 251 7.59 -0.84 7.63
N MET A 252 7.01 -1.60 6.71
CA MET A 252 6.65 -3.00 6.87
C MET A 252 7.68 -3.90 6.18
N THR A 253 8.07 -4.99 6.83
CA THR A 253 8.85 -6.09 6.25
C THR A 253 8.06 -7.37 6.39
N VAL A 254 7.83 -8.08 5.29
CA VAL A 254 6.96 -9.27 5.25
C VAL A 254 7.73 -10.51 4.80
N LYS A 255 7.58 -11.59 5.55
CA LYS A 255 8.19 -12.90 5.28
C LYS A 255 7.12 -13.97 5.11
N ILE A 256 7.29 -14.86 4.15
CA ILE A 256 6.42 -16.03 3.98
C ILE A 256 6.96 -17.15 4.89
N LEU A 257 6.20 -17.51 5.92
CA LEU A 257 6.55 -18.58 6.85
C LEU A 257 6.16 -19.96 6.34
N SER A 258 5.07 -20.05 5.58
CA SER A 258 4.58 -21.29 4.98
C SER A 258 3.79 -21.01 3.70
N MET A 259 3.78 -22.00 2.81
CA MET A 259 3.07 -21.98 1.53
C MET A 259 2.19 -23.26 1.42
N PRO A 260 1.11 -23.24 0.61
CA PRO A 260 0.35 -24.44 0.30
C PRO A 260 1.26 -25.50 -0.32
N ALA A 261 1.02 -26.77 0.00
CA ALA A 261 1.71 -27.86 -0.66
C ALA A 261 1.47 -27.78 -2.18
N ALA A 262 2.54 -27.87 -2.97
CA ALA A 262 2.40 -27.96 -4.43
C ALA A 262 1.52 -29.17 -4.75
N THR A 263 0.40 -28.95 -5.44
CA THR A 263 -0.39 -30.07 -5.97
C THR A 263 0.46 -30.79 -6.99
N SER A 264 0.96 -31.97 -6.66
CA SER A 264 1.59 -32.87 -7.60
C SER A 264 0.54 -33.26 -8.65
N GLY A 265 0.61 -32.61 -9.81
CA GLY A 265 -0.10 -33.02 -11.02
C GLY A 265 0.57 -34.21 -11.67
#